data_AF-A0A2T6IHF9-F1
#
_entry.id   AF-A0A2T6IHF9-F1
#
_cell.length_a   1.000
_cell.length_b   1.000
_cell.length_c   1.000
_cell.angle_alpha   90.00
_cell.angle_beta   90.00
_cell.angle_gamma   90.00
#
_symmetry.space_group_name_H-M   'P 1'
#
loop_
_entity.id
_entity.type
_entity.pdbx_description
1 polymer ?
#
loop_
_entity_poly.entity_id
_entity_poly.type
_entity_poly.pdbx_seq_one_letter_code
_entity_poly.pdbx_strand_id
1 'polypeptide(L)'
;MPRFSRSPSDAGVFGGHGQMSAFSMEEERRREYGPHSALVDSFLGIGGSPYMYDLLGRFPHPISLYQHLPHLSTIPVKALEEVAVQRLRVLNFLHEKFGAETSLSPALLRETGARKPNATPAACAAPGSLRAPTAEAELKQLLEEAGLMLARPVGGAAPAPSPELTQAVAMRDAISHFALRLAFSTDKERQQWFVRQEARLFLYRLEELMKFRGDSPGTGFERDQPFDEFLRREGLDYDFVTRPQRPDSPAMALWQRATEFRGADASAAYSYQELRLFLVPFYPDAASLVARRRVYIHRFIAYVPFTDMDQVLLGKFKSVLSECFSLLDSRQSTLQTNVFGDARIGELLMAIPTVYIGKDFRKDAVETAEDRLTPQNVKDVWRSSFPPCMRRLFGAYMRDHHMRHSGRLQLWLFFKGAGMKLEENLQFNRALWQDAQKFDREHSYTLRHIYGQEGKRADYPPLSCSKIISGGGMLQ
;
A
#
# COMPACT_ATOMS: atom_id res chain seq x y z
N MET A 1 -28.23 -22.95 28.04
CA MET A 1 -29.08 -24.12 27.73
C MET A 1 -30.15 -23.68 26.75
N PRO A 2 -29.95 -23.80 25.42
CA PRO A 2 -31.05 -23.69 24.48
C PRO A 2 -31.72 -25.06 24.34
N ARG A 3 -33.03 -25.11 24.57
CA ARG A 3 -33.86 -26.27 24.23
C ARG A 3 -34.10 -26.26 22.72
N PHE A 4 -33.51 -27.23 22.03
CA PHE A 4 -33.99 -27.70 20.74
C PHE A 4 -35.07 -28.76 21.00
N SER A 5 -36.28 -28.56 20.46
CA SER A 5 -37.24 -29.63 20.24
C SER A 5 -37.34 -29.86 18.74
N ARG A 6 -36.90 -31.04 18.28
CA ARG A 6 -37.30 -31.66 17.02
C ARG A 6 -38.55 -32.50 17.28
N SER A 7 -39.41 -32.61 16.27
CA SER A 7 -40.07 -33.86 15.85
C SER A 7 -40.75 -33.69 14.47
N PRO A 8 -41.04 -34.81 13.75
CA PRO A 8 -40.95 -34.92 12.28
C PRO A 8 -42.28 -35.32 11.59
N SER A 9 -42.19 -35.79 10.32
CA SER A 9 -43.22 -36.32 9.37
C SER A 9 -43.78 -35.27 8.40
N ASP A 10 -43.91 -35.46 7.07
CA ASP A 10 -44.17 -36.65 6.25
C ASP A 10 -43.57 -36.59 4.82
N ALA A 11 -43.56 -37.75 4.15
CA ALA A 11 -43.02 -38.01 2.81
C ALA A 11 -44.08 -37.97 1.68
N GLY A 12 -43.62 -37.79 0.42
CA GLY A 12 -44.36 -38.09 -0.83
C GLY A 12 -44.03 -37.12 -1.99
N VAL A 13 -43.18 -37.43 -2.98
CA VAL A 13 -43.33 -38.29 -4.19
C VAL A 13 -43.80 -37.52 -5.46
N PHE A 14 -42.87 -37.45 -6.43
CA PHE A 14 -42.96 -37.44 -7.92
C PHE A 14 -43.59 -36.29 -8.74
N GLY A 15 -42.74 -35.66 -9.59
CA GLY A 15 -42.77 -35.80 -11.06
C GLY A 15 -43.61 -34.81 -11.91
N GLY A 16 -42.95 -34.06 -12.80
CA GLY A 16 -43.61 -33.35 -13.92
C GLY A 16 -42.71 -32.43 -14.74
N HIS A 17 -42.42 -32.83 -15.99
CA HIS A 17 -41.74 -32.04 -17.04
C HIS A 17 -42.48 -30.74 -17.39
N GLY A 18 -41.74 -29.65 -17.64
CA GLY A 18 -42.30 -28.44 -18.26
C GLY A 18 -41.26 -27.35 -18.58
N GLN A 19 -40.90 -27.26 -19.87
CA GLN A 19 -40.41 -26.08 -20.60
C GLN A 19 -39.27 -25.23 -19.99
N MET A 20 -38.05 -25.38 -20.53
CA MET A 20 -36.96 -24.42 -20.35
C MET A 20 -37.31 -23.12 -21.08
N SER A 21 -37.50 -22.03 -20.32
CA SER A 21 -37.60 -20.68 -20.83
C SER A 21 -36.22 -20.15 -21.24
N ALA A 22 -36.18 -19.23 -22.20
CA ALA A 22 -34.96 -18.62 -22.75
C ALA A 22 -34.07 -17.92 -21.71
N PHE A 23 -34.55 -17.73 -20.47
CA PHE A 23 -33.76 -17.25 -19.32
C PHE A 23 -32.70 -18.25 -18.85
N SER A 24 -32.90 -19.55 -19.07
CA SER A 24 -32.01 -20.59 -18.55
C SER A 24 -30.70 -20.73 -19.34
N MET A 25 -30.65 -20.30 -20.61
CA MET A 25 -29.40 -20.28 -21.41
C MET A 25 -28.43 -19.18 -20.96
N GLU A 26 -28.94 -18.10 -20.35
CA GLU A 26 -28.11 -16.99 -19.89
C GLU A 26 -27.48 -17.29 -18.53
N GLU A 27 -28.14 -18.11 -17.70
CA GLU A 27 -27.55 -18.70 -16.49
C GLU A 27 -26.54 -19.82 -16.79
N GLU A 28 -26.72 -20.58 -17.87
CA GLU A 28 -25.73 -21.58 -18.28
C GLU A 28 -24.46 -20.95 -18.89
N ARG A 29 -24.57 -19.83 -19.63
CA ARG A 29 -23.37 -19.07 -20.07
C ARG A 29 -22.57 -18.44 -18.91
N ARG A 30 -23.22 -18.18 -17.77
CA ARG A 30 -22.56 -17.68 -16.55
C ARG A 30 -21.74 -18.73 -15.81
N ARG A 31 -21.88 -20.01 -16.15
CA ARG A 31 -21.13 -21.11 -15.51
C ARG A 31 -19.81 -21.48 -16.19
N GLU A 32 -19.48 -20.86 -17.33
CA GLU A 32 -18.33 -21.24 -18.15
C GLU A 32 -17.06 -20.37 -17.92
N TYR A 33 -17.16 -19.30 -17.13
CA TYR A 33 -16.02 -18.48 -16.73
C TYR A 33 -15.76 -18.61 -15.22
N GLY A 34 -14.49 -18.77 -14.84
CA GLY A 34 -14.03 -19.02 -13.46
C GLY A 34 -14.48 -17.97 -12.43
N PRO A 35 -14.09 -18.10 -11.15
CA PRO A 35 -14.75 -17.43 -10.03
C PRO A 35 -14.82 -15.92 -10.27
N HIS A 36 -16.02 -15.45 -10.61
CA HIS A 36 -16.34 -14.03 -10.66
C HIS A 36 -16.08 -13.48 -9.26
N SER A 37 -15.06 -12.62 -9.13
CA SER A 37 -14.82 -11.92 -7.87
C SER A 37 -15.97 -10.95 -7.63
N ALA A 38 -16.52 -10.90 -6.41
CA ALA A 38 -17.51 -9.92 -5.98
C ALA A 38 -17.08 -8.46 -6.26
N LEU A 39 -15.77 -8.23 -6.37
CA LEU A 39 -15.15 -6.97 -6.77
C LEU A 39 -15.47 -6.59 -8.24
N VAL A 40 -15.58 -7.56 -9.15
CA VAL A 40 -15.96 -7.31 -10.56
C VAL A 40 -17.40 -6.82 -10.62
N ASP A 41 -18.31 -7.48 -9.90
CA ASP A 41 -19.73 -7.08 -9.86
C ASP A 41 -19.89 -5.70 -9.18
N SER A 42 -19.09 -5.44 -8.14
CA SER A 42 -18.97 -4.13 -7.47
C SER A 42 -18.46 -3.02 -8.40
N PHE A 43 -17.48 -3.30 -9.25
CA PHE A 43 -16.97 -2.32 -10.22
C PHE A 43 -17.93 -2.08 -11.39
N LEU A 44 -18.65 -3.11 -11.82
CA LEU A 44 -19.59 -3.01 -12.93
C LEU A 44 -20.95 -2.41 -12.51
N GLY A 45 -21.16 -2.15 -11.22
CA GLY A 45 -22.40 -1.55 -10.72
C GLY A 45 -23.63 -2.44 -10.95
N ILE A 46 -23.43 -3.76 -11.06
CA ILE A 46 -24.51 -4.69 -11.35
C ILE A 46 -25.30 -4.90 -10.06
N GLY A 47 -26.37 -4.11 -9.86
CA GLY A 47 -27.42 -4.38 -8.87
C GLY A 47 -27.64 -3.36 -7.74
N GLY A 48 -27.19 -2.10 -7.85
CA GLY A 48 -27.45 -1.09 -6.82
C GLY A 48 -27.48 0.36 -7.33
N SER A 49 -27.95 1.28 -6.49
CA SER A 49 -27.79 2.73 -6.71
C SER A 49 -26.31 3.06 -6.94
N PRO A 50 -25.96 3.96 -7.87
CA PRO A 50 -24.57 4.32 -8.12
C PRO A 50 -23.90 4.82 -6.84
N TYR A 51 -22.71 4.29 -6.56
CA TYR A 51 -21.90 4.71 -5.43
C TYR A 51 -21.50 6.19 -5.59
N MET A 52 -21.79 7.01 -4.59
CA MET A 52 -21.49 8.44 -4.62
C MET A 52 -20.23 8.74 -3.79
N TYR A 53 -19.22 9.27 -4.48
CA TYR A 53 -18.03 9.82 -3.82
C TYR A 53 -18.35 11.21 -3.25
N ASP A 54 -18.23 11.36 -1.94
CA ASP A 54 -18.40 12.63 -1.22
C ASP A 54 -17.54 12.66 0.06
N LEU A 55 -17.50 13.80 0.73
CA LEU A 55 -16.84 13.97 2.02
C LEU A 55 -17.74 13.57 3.18
N LEU A 56 -17.11 13.28 4.33
CA LEU A 56 -17.80 12.86 5.53
C LEU A 56 -18.12 14.09 6.39
N GLY A 57 -19.25 14.73 6.11
CA GLY A 57 -19.64 15.98 6.78
C GLY A 57 -18.60 17.08 6.56
N ARG A 58 -18.03 17.62 7.64
CA ARG A 58 -16.96 18.65 7.58
C ARG A 58 -15.54 18.07 7.55
N PHE A 59 -15.39 16.75 7.45
CA PHE A 59 -14.07 16.14 7.35
C PHE A 59 -13.41 16.54 6.02
N PRO A 60 -12.22 17.17 6.04
CA PRO A 60 -11.67 17.83 4.85
C PRO A 60 -11.02 16.87 3.84
N HIS A 61 -10.80 15.61 4.21
CA HIS A 61 -10.16 14.64 3.33
C HIS A 61 -11.18 13.69 2.67
N PRO A 62 -11.09 13.47 1.35
CA PRO A 62 -11.70 12.30 0.73
C PRO A 62 -11.10 11.02 1.30
N ILE A 63 -11.93 10.03 1.63
CA ILE A 63 -11.46 8.72 2.11
C ILE A 63 -12.38 7.63 1.58
N SER A 64 -11.83 6.60 0.96
CA SER A 64 -12.60 5.46 0.45
C SER A 64 -11.73 4.21 0.36
N LEU A 65 -12.36 3.02 0.32
CA LEU A 65 -11.67 1.79 -0.07
C LEU A 65 -11.58 1.65 -1.61
N TYR A 66 -12.23 2.54 -2.36
CA TYR A 66 -12.24 2.58 -3.82
C TYR A 66 -12.65 1.24 -4.45
N GLN A 67 -13.78 0.71 -3.96
CA GLN A 67 -14.41 -0.54 -4.40
C GLN A 67 -15.32 -0.37 -5.62
N HIS A 68 -15.74 0.87 -5.91
CA HIS A 68 -16.68 1.21 -6.97
C HIS A 68 -16.04 2.18 -7.95
N LEU A 69 -16.41 2.10 -9.23
CA LEU A 69 -15.94 3.09 -10.19
C LEU A 69 -16.66 4.43 -9.95
N PRO A 70 -15.96 5.58 -10.09
CA PRO A 70 -16.60 6.87 -10.01
C PRO A 70 -17.60 7.02 -11.16
N HIS A 71 -18.83 7.46 -10.84
CA HIS A 71 -19.89 7.61 -11.82
C HIS A 71 -19.64 8.85 -12.70
N LEU A 72 -18.98 8.64 -13.84
CA LEU A 72 -18.59 9.68 -14.79
C LEU A 72 -18.99 9.27 -16.21
N SER A 73 -19.59 10.20 -16.95
CA SER A 73 -19.89 9.99 -18.37
C SER A 73 -18.65 10.24 -19.24
N THR A 74 -17.90 11.32 -18.97
CA THR A 74 -16.68 11.69 -19.70
C THR A 74 -15.78 12.60 -18.85
N ILE A 75 -14.46 12.56 -19.10
CA ILE A 75 -13.49 13.53 -18.57
C ILE A 75 -12.56 14.02 -19.69
N PRO A 76 -12.23 15.31 -19.76
CA PRO A 76 -11.20 15.80 -20.67
C PRO A 76 -9.84 15.13 -20.38
N VAL A 77 -9.12 14.70 -21.42
CA VAL A 77 -7.82 14.02 -21.28
C VAL A 77 -6.83 14.84 -20.46
N LYS A 78 -6.77 16.15 -20.71
CA LYS A 78 -5.93 17.08 -19.94
C LYS A 78 -6.28 17.12 -18.46
N ALA A 79 -7.57 17.03 -18.13
CA ALA A 79 -8.01 16.98 -16.72
C ALA A 79 -7.62 15.64 -16.09
N LEU A 80 -7.74 14.52 -16.81
CA LEU A 80 -7.30 13.20 -16.36
C LEU A 80 -5.79 13.17 -16.07
N GLU A 81 -5.00 13.74 -16.98
CA GLU A 81 -3.55 13.93 -16.81
C GLU A 81 -3.24 14.75 -15.56
N GLU A 82 -3.86 15.92 -15.42
CA GLU A 82 -3.61 16.82 -14.29
C GLU A 82 -3.90 16.12 -12.96
N VAL A 83 -5.07 15.47 -12.81
CA VAL A 83 -5.44 14.83 -11.54
C VAL A 83 -4.53 13.64 -11.22
N ALA A 84 -4.10 12.87 -12.24
CA ALA A 84 -3.16 11.77 -12.05
C ALA A 84 -1.78 12.26 -11.62
N VAL A 85 -1.25 13.31 -12.25
CA VAL A 85 0.03 13.93 -11.91
C VAL A 85 0.01 14.53 -10.50
N GLN A 86 -1.05 15.23 -10.12
CA GLN A 86 -1.17 15.82 -8.78
C GLN A 86 -1.23 14.75 -7.68
N ARG A 87 -1.97 13.66 -7.87
CA ARG A 87 -1.95 12.54 -6.92
C ARG A 87 -0.56 11.90 -6.87
N LEU A 88 0.09 11.72 -8.01
CA LEU A 88 1.42 11.13 -8.05
C LEU A 88 2.46 12.02 -7.34
N ARG A 89 2.36 13.35 -7.43
CA ARG A 89 3.18 14.29 -6.66
C ARG A 89 3.04 14.05 -5.15
N VAL A 90 1.81 13.83 -4.65
CA VAL A 90 1.56 13.48 -3.23
C VAL A 90 2.18 12.13 -2.87
N LEU A 91 2.01 11.11 -3.71
CA LEU A 91 2.56 9.78 -3.44
C LEU A 91 4.11 9.78 -3.41
N ASN A 92 4.75 10.60 -4.23
CA ASN A 92 6.20 10.76 -4.20
C ASN A 92 6.69 11.53 -2.99
N PHE A 93 5.98 12.57 -2.58
CA PHE A 93 6.29 13.25 -1.32
C PHE A 93 6.28 12.25 -0.15
N LEU A 94 5.26 11.37 -0.07
CA LEU A 94 5.22 10.31 0.92
C LEU A 94 6.37 9.32 0.76
N HIS A 95 6.75 8.97 -0.47
CA HIS A 95 7.91 8.11 -0.71
C HIS A 95 9.20 8.73 -0.17
N GLU A 96 9.46 10.00 -0.46
CA GLU A 96 10.65 10.74 -0.04
C GLU A 96 10.73 10.88 1.48
N LYS A 97 9.63 11.29 2.13
CA LYS A 97 9.63 11.53 3.58
C LYS A 97 9.73 10.26 4.41
N PHE A 98 9.20 9.14 3.91
CA PHE A 98 9.38 7.83 4.55
C PHE A 98 10.69 7.13 4.13
N GLY A 99 11.32 7.56 3.04
CA GLY A 99 12.54 6.97 2.51
C GLY A 99 12.45 5.45 2.31
N ALA A 100 13.55 4.76 2.67
CA ALA A 100 13.66 3.30 2.61
C ALA A 100 12.93 2.57 3.75
N GLU A 101 12.27 3.30 4.66
CA GLU A 101 11.57 2.66 5.77
C GLU A 101 10.37 1.85 5.27
N THR A 102 10.20 0.66 5.82
CA THR A 102 9.02 -0.19 5.58
C THR A 102 7.81 0.25 6.39
N SER A 103 7.98 1.23 7.28
CA SER A 103 6.90 1.78 8.09
C SER A 103 5.82 2.40 7.22
N LEU A 104 4.58 2.18 7.65
CA LEU A 104 3.39 2.82 7.12
C LEU A 104 2.81 3.84 8.10
N SER A 105 3.42 4.00 9.28
CA SER A 105 2.89 4.84 10.36
C SER A 105 2.99 6.33 10.00
N PRO A 106 1.85 7.06 9.94
CA PRO A 106 1.83 8.51 9.77
C PRO A 106 2.61 9.28 10.85
N ALA A 107 2.92 8.66 12.01
CA ALA A 107 3.70 9.30 13.07
C ALA A 107 5.07 9.82 12.60
N LEU A 108 5.69 9.17 11.61
CA LEU A 108 6.97 9.60 11.04
C LEU A 108 6.92 11.04 10.50
N LEU A 109 5.79 11.42 9.89
CA LEU A 109 5.59 12.77 9.33
C LEU A 109 5.57 13.86 10.41
N ARG A 110 5.24 13.49 11.66
CA ARG A 110 5.24 14.37 12.83
C ARG A 110 6.63 14.52 13.43
N GLU A 111 7.42 13.44 13.41
CA GLU A 111 8.76 13.40 14.02
C GLU A 111 9.83 14.11 13.17
N THR A 112 9.70 14.11 11.84
CA THR A 112 10.69 14.69 10.91
C THR A 112 10.93 16.20 11.05
N GLY A 113 10.17 16.92 11.90
CA GLY A 113 10.41 18.32 12.26
C GLY A 113 11.22 18.55 13.55
N ALA A 114 11.64 17.48 14.25
CA ALA A 114 12.26 17.59 15.58
C ALA A 114 13.79 17.46 15.60
N ARG A 115 14.43 16.99 14.51
CA ARG A 115 15.87 16.67 14.52
C ARG A 115 16.69 17.68 13.70
N LYS A 116 17.25 18.69 14.37
CA LYS A 116 18.47 19.35 13.87
C LYS A 116 19.63 18.37 14.04
N PRO A 117 20.40 18.02 12.99
CA PRO A 117 21.64 17.29 13.16
C PRO A 117 22.71 18.27 13.69
N ASN A 118 23.34 17.92 14.81
CA ASN A 118 24.52 18.57 15.39
C ASN A 118 24.43 20.09 15.61
N ALA A 119 23.87 20.50 16.75
CA ALA A 119 24.29 21.74 17.39
C ALA A 119 24.73 21.39 18.83
N THR A 120 25.97 21.72 19.14
CA THR A 120 26.60 21.66 20.47
C THR A 120 25.72 22.38 21.52
N PRO A 121 25.75 21.94 22.79
CA PRO A 121 24.90 22.52 23.83
C PRO A 121 25.52 23.82 24.36
N ALA A 122 25.45 24.91 23.58
CA ALA A 122 25.73 26.26 24.08
C ALA A 122 25.30 27.31 23.05
N ALA A 123 24.07 27.82 23.17
CA ALA A 123 23.71 29.21 22.88
C ALA A 123 22.23 29.43 23.20
N CYS A 124 21.96 30.43 24.02
CA CYS A 124 20.63 30.89 24.39
C CYS A 124 19.72 31.04 23.16
N ALA A 125 18.53 30.45 23.22
CA ALA A 125 17.50 30.62 22.20
C ALA A 125 17.04 32.08 22.17
N ALA A 126 17.29 32.76 21.05
CA ALA A 126 16.66 34.04 20.76
C ALA A 126 15.14 33.84 20.52
N PRO A 127 14.27 34.72 21.03
CA PRO A 127 12.83 34.63 20.78
C PRO A 127 12.56 35.10 19.34
N GLY A 128 12.31 34.16 18.42
CA GLY A 128 11.97 34.50 17.05
C GLY A 128 12.30 33.46 15.96
N SER A 129 12.89 32.30 16.29
CA SER A 129 13.09 31.25 15.27
C SER A 129 11.75 30.59 14.92
N LEU A 130 11.16 31.01 13.79
CA LEU A 130 10.04 30.32 13.15
C LEU A 130 10.43 28.85 12.95
N ARG A 131 9.74 27.95 13.64
CA ARG A 131 9.95 26.50 13.55
C ARG A 131 9.61 26.07 12.12
N ALA A 132 10.52 25.39 11.44
CA ALA A 132 10.25 24.86 10.10
C ALA A 132 8.95 24.03 10.11
N PRO A 133 8.13 24.11 9.05
CA PRO A 133 6.90 23.31 8.97
C PRO A 133 7.24 21.82 9.08
N THR A 134 6.41 21.06 9.77
CA THR A 134 6.56 19.60 9.85
C THR A 134 6.25 18.98 8.48
N ALA A 135 6.75 17.78 8.20
CA ALA A 135 6.40 17.07 6.96
C ALA A 135 4.88 16.80 6.87
N GLU A 136 4.20 16.67 8.01
CA GLU A 136 2.74 16.63 8.07
C GLU A 136 2.08 17.95 7.59
N ALA A 137 2.63 19.11 7.95
CA ALA A 137 2.11 20.40 7.48
C ALA A 137 2.36 20.59 5.98
N GLU A 138 3.55 20.21 5.50
CA GLU A 138 3.86 20.18 4.06
C GLU A 138 2.91 19.25 3.29
N LEU A 139 2.58 18.07 3.84
CA LEU A 139 1.62 17.15 3.22
C LEU A 139 0.22 17.77 3.12
N LYS A 140 -0.25 18.45 4.18
CA LYS A 140 -1.57 19.12 4.15
C LYS A 140 -1.61 20.20 3.07
N GLN A 141 -0.59 21.06 3.02
CA GLN A 141 -0.48 22.07 1.97
C GLN A 141 -0.47 21.43 0.57
N LEU A 142 0.31 20.37 0.39
CA LEU A 142 0.39 19.66 -0.88
C LEU A 142 -0.95 19.03 -1.29
N LEU A 143 -1.70 18.47 -0.34
CA LEU A 143 -3.02 17.90 -0.59
C LEU A 143 -4.04 18.97 -1.00
N GLU A 144 -3.99 20.16 -0.37
CA GLU A 144 -4.84 21.30 -0.72
C GLU A 144 -4.49 21.82 -2.13
N GLU A 145 -3.20 22.06 -2.42
CA GLU A 145 -2.72 22.47 -3.75
C GLU A 145 -3.08 21.46 -4.85
N ALA A 146 -3.03 20.16 -4.54
CA ALA A 146 -3.36 19.09 -5.46
C ALA A 146 -4.89 18.95 -5.69
N GLY A 147 -5.73 19.65 -4.91
CA GLY A 147 -7.18 19.49 -4.93
C GLY A 147 -7.64 18.12 -4.40
N LEU A 148 -6.86 17.51 -3.49
CA LEU A 148 -7.09 16.20 -2.87
C LEU A 148 -7.44 16.33 -1.37
N MET A 149 -7.77 17.55 -0.94
CA MET A 149 -8.23 17.94 0.39
C MET A 149 -8.95 19.29 0.26
N LEU A 150 -10.01 19.50 1.01
CA LEU A 150 -10.62 20.83 1.14
C LEU A 150 -9.71 21.74 1.96
N ALA A 151 -9.41 22.92 1.40
CA ALA A 151 -8.68 23.95 2.11
C ALA A 151 -9.41 24.35 3.38
N ARG A 152 -8.69 24.41 4.50
CA ARG A 152 -9.26 24.86 5.77
C ARG A 152 -9.30 26.39 5.80
N PRO A 153 -10.46 27.03 5.97
CA PRO A 153 -10.51 28.48 6.13
C PRO A 153 -9.74 28.92 7.37
N VAL A 154 -8.84 29.89 7.20
CA VAL A 154 -8.08 30.50 8.29
C VAL A 154 -8.98 31.51 9.02
N GLY A 155 -9.31 31.25 10.28
CA GLY A 155 -10.21 32.08 11.08
C GLY A 155 -11.64 31.51 11.14
N GLY A 156 -12.16 31.34 12.35
CA GLY A 156 -13.42 30.64 12.61
C GLY A 156 -14.65 31.25 11.93
N ALA A 157 -15.62 30.37 11.63
CA ALA A 157 -16.93 30.63 11.02
C ALA A 157 -16.96 30.89 9.51
N ALA A 158 -16.16 30.17 8.72
CA ALA A 158 -16.46 30.05 7.29
C ALA A 158 -17.75 29.23 7.08
N PRO A 159 -18.58 29.59 6.09
CA PRO A 159 -19.75 28.79 5.71
C PRO A 159 -19.34 27.37 5.36
N ALA A 160 -20.26 26.42 5.55
CA ALA A 160 -20.04 25.04 5.10
C ALA A 160 -19.68 25.05 3.61
N PRO A 161 -18.70 24.24 3.17
CA PRO A 161 -18.32 24.16 1.77
C PRO A 161 -19.55 23.79 0.93
N SER A 162 -19.64 24.34 -0.28
CA SER A 162 -20.73 23.99 -1.18
C SER A 162 -20.70 22.49 -1.49
N PRO A 163 -21.86 21.82 -1.61
CA PRO A 163 -21.91 20.39 -1.92
C PRO A 163 -21.25 20.08 -3.28
N GLU A 164 -21.29 21.02 -4.21
CA GLU A 164 -20.58 20.91 -5.49
C GLU A 164 -19.06 20.84 -5.31
N LEU A 165 -18.51 21.63 -4.38
CA LEU A 165 -17.07 21.64 -4.10
C LEU A 165 -16.65 20.38 -3.36
N THR A 166 -17.44 19.89 -2.38
CA THR A 166 -17.12 18.65 -1.66
C THR A 166 -17.10 17.46 -2.62
N GLN A 167 -18.12 17.38 -3.47
CA GLN A 167 -18.24 16.35 -4.48
C GLN A 167 -17.11 16.44 -5.52
N ALA A 168 -16.75 17.64 -5.97
CA ALA A 168 -15.65 17.84 -6.93
C ALA A 168 -14.30 17.33 -6.38
N VAL A 169 -13.98 17.63 -5.12
CA VAL A 169 -12.74 17.15 -4.47
C VAL A 169 -12.78 15.63 -4.27
N ALA A 170 -13.91 15.07 -3.85
CA ALA A 170 -14.07 13.62 -3.70
C ALA A 170 -13.95 12.87 -5.05
N MET A 171 -14.57 13.40 -6.11
CA MET A 171 -14.46 12.86 -7.47
C MET A 171 -13.03 12.96 -8.01
N ARG A 172 -12.36 14.11 -7.83
CA ARG A 172 -10.96 14.31 -8.23
C ARG A 172 -10.04 13.29 -7.57
N ASP A 173 -10.25 13.00 -6.29
CA ASP A 173 -9.53 11.98 -5.55
C ASP A 173 -9.79 10.56 -6.09
N ALA A 174 -11.05 10.20 -6.34
CA ALA A 174 -11.40 8.90 -6.90
C ALA A 174 -10.81 8.70 -8.31
N ILE A 175 -11.00 9.67 -9.22
CA ILE A 175 -10.52 9.60 -10.60
C ILE A 175 -9.02 9.43 -10.65
N SER A 176 -8.28 10.25 -9.90
CA SER A 176 -6.82 10.19 -9.87
C SER A 176 -6.33 8.84 -9.33
N HIS A 177 -7.00 8.26 -8.34
CA HIS A 177 -6.67 6.93 -7.83
C HIS A 177 -6.84 5.84 -8.90
N PHE A 178 -7.97 5.81 -9.61
CA PHE A 178 -8.24 4.83 -10.66
C PHE A 178 -7.35 5.03 -11.90
N ALA A 179 -7.03 6.27 -12.26
CA ALA A 179 -6.10 6.56 -13.34
C ALA A 179 -4.70 5.99 -13.05
N LEU A 180 -4.22 6.14 -11.80
CA LEU A 180 -2.93 5.57 -11.40
C LEU A 180 -2.97 4.04 -11.31
N ARG A 181 -4.10 3.41 -10.93
CA ARG A 181 -4.23 1.94 -11.01
C ARG A 181 -3.98 1.42 -12.43
N LEU A 182 -4.49 2.12 -13.46
CA LEU A 182 -4.23 1.78 -14.86
C LEU A 182 -2.76 2.00 -15.23
N ALA A 183 -2.20 3.17 -14.92
CA ALA A 183 -0.80 3.49 -15.25
C ALA A 183 0.21 2.51 -14.61
N PHE A 184 -0.07 2.06 -13.39
CA PHE A 184 0.80 1.14 -12.64
C PHE A 184 0.45 -0.34 -12.89
N SER A 185 -0.47 -0.66 -13.79
CA SER A 185 -0.95 -2.04 -14.00
C SER A 185 0.08 -2.98 -14.62
N THR A 186 1.12 -2.50 -15.28
CA THR A 186 2.00 -3.34 -16.13
C THR A 186 3.19 -3.97 -15.41
N ASP A 187 3.74 -3.31 -14.38
CA ASP A 187 4.95 -3.74 -13.70
C ASP A 187 4.71 -4.01 -12.21
N LYS A 188 5.01 -5.23 -11.76
CA LYS A 188 4.74 -5.66 -10.38
C LYS A 188 5.51 -4.89 -9.31
N GLU A 189 6.72 -4.42 -9.62
CA GLU A 189 7.53 -3.63 -8.68
C GLU A 189 6.91 -2.24 -8.50
N ARG A 190 6.44 -1.64 -9.60
CA ARG A 190 5.68 -0.38 -9.61
C ARG A 190 4.31 -0.54 -8.93
N GLN A 191 3.59 -1.64 -9.16
CA GLN A 191 2.35 -1.95 -8.44
C GLN A 191 2.57 -1.96 -6.92
N GLN A 192 3.62 -2.66 -6.45
CA GLN A 192 3.96 -2.71 -5.02
C GLN A 192 4.33 -1.34 -4.46
N TRP A 193 5.04 -0.53 -5.23
CA TRP A 193 5.34 0.85 -4.86
C TRP A 193 4.05 1.67 -4.70
N PHE A 194 3.15 1.60 -5.67
CA PHE A 194 1.87 2.32 -5.66
C PHE A 194 1.01 1.90 -4.46
N VAL A 195 0.82 0.59 -4.25
CA VAL A 195 0.06 0.06 -3.11
C VAL A 195 0.65 0.54 -1.78
N ARG A 196 1.98 0.63 -1.67
CA ARG A 196 2.64 1.11 -0.46
C ARG A 196 2.38 2.60 -0.22
N GLN A 197 2.50 3.45 -1.24
CA GLN A 197 2.27 4.88 -1.07
C GLN A 197 0.79 5.20 -0.83
N GLU A 198 -0.11 4.52 -1.53
CA GLU A 198 -1.55 4.62 -1.30
C GLU A 198 -1.93 4.17 0.11
N ALA A 199 -1.35 3.08 0.61
CA ALA A 199 -1.57 2.64 1.97
C ALA A 199 -1.11 3.68 3.01
N ARG A 200 -0.02 4.40 2.75
CA ARG A 200 0.45 5.52 3.61
C ARG A 200 -0.55 6.68 3.60
N LEU A 201 -1.01 7.08 2.42
CA LEU A 201 -1.99 8.16 2.27
C LEU A 201 -3.33 7.79 2.93
N PHE A 202 -3.80 6.56 2.72
CA PHE A 202 -5.01 6.04 3.33
C PHE A 202 -4.93 6.05 4.86
N LEU A 203 -3.85 5.52 5.44
CA LEU A 203 -3.65 5.52 6.89
C LEU A 203 -3.58 6.91 7.47
N TYR A 204 -2.90 7.84 6.81
CA TYR A 204 -2.85 9.23 7.23
C TYR A 204 -4.26 9.83 7.31
N ARG A 205 -5.07 9.68 6.25
CA ARG A 205 -6.46 10.15 6.23
C ARG A 205 -7.33 9.46 7.27
N LEU A 206 -7.13 8.16 7.48
CA LEU A 206 -7.87 7.38 8.46
C LEU A 206 -7.54 7.80 9.89
N GLU A 207 -6.27 8.03 10.22
CA GLU A 207 -5.87 8.59 11.51
C GLU A 207 -6.51 9.96 11.77
N GLU A 208 -6.53 10.84 10.76
CA GLU A 208 -7.18 12.14 10.90
C GLU A 208 -8.69 12.00 11.08
N LEU A 209 -9.34 11.06 10.38
CA LEU A 209 -10.76 10.74 10.56
C LEU A 209 -11.05 10.23 11.98
N MET A 210 -10.24 9.31 12.49
CA MET A 210 -10.39 8.75 13.84
C MET A 210 -10.15 9.76 14.97
N LYS A 211 -9.44 10.86 14.68
CA LYS A 211 -9.25 11.99 15.61
C LYS A 211 -10.33 13.07 15.44
N PHE A 212 -11.02 13.09 14.29
CA PHE A 212 -11.94 14.15 13.92
C PHE A 212 -13.19 14.09 14.79
N ARG A 213 -13.34 15.08 15.67
CA ARG A 213 -14.55 15.30 16.45
C ARG A 213 -15.52 16.03 15.52
N GLY A 214 -16.60 15.37 15.11
CA GLY A 214 -17.65 16.00 14.28
C GLY A 214 -18.29 17.23 14.96
N ASP A 215 -19.34 17.79 14.34
CA ASP A 215 -20.02 18.99 14.84
C ASP A 215 -20.90 18.76 16.08
N SER A 216 -21.08 17.51 16.52
CA SER A 216 -21.96 17.14 17.63
C SER A 216 -21.32 17.47 19.00
N PRO A 217 -21.96 18.29 19.85
CA PRO A 217 -21.48 18.59 21.21
C PRO A 217 -21.65 17.44 22.22
N GLY A 218 -21.89 16.22 21.73
CA GLY A 218 -22.38 15.10 22.52
C GLY A 218 -21.34 14.22 23.20
N THR A 219 -21.88 13.23 23.92
CA THR A 219 -21.15 12.19 24.67
C THR A 219 -20.17 11.43 23.79
N GLY A 220 -19.20 10.73 24.41
CA GLY A 220 -18.03 10.16 23.72
C GLY A 220 -18.30 9.39 22.41
N PHE A 221 -19.43 8.68 22.30
CA PHE A 221 -19.78 7.86 21.13
C PHE A 221 -20.30 8.67 19.93
N GLU A 222 -20.91 9.83 20.14
CA GLU A 222 -21.36 10.69 19.03
C GLU A 222 -20.18 11.35 18.28
N ARG A 223 -18.99 11.34 18.87
CA ARG A 223 -17.75 11.83 18.23
C ARG A 223 -17.30 10.92 17.08
N ASP A 224 -17.71 9.65 17.07
CA ASP A 224 -17.32 8.66 16.06
C ASP A 224 -18.25 8.64 14.84
N GLN A 225 -19.29 9.51 14.79
CA GLN A 225 -20.26 9.57 13.70
C GLN A 225 -19.63 9.61 12.29
N PRO A 226 -18.58 10.42 12.00
CA PRO A 226 -17.94 10.42 10.69
C PRO A 226 -17.24 9.08 10.35
N PHE A 227 -16.72 8.38 11.35
CA PHE A 227 -16.12 7.06 11.18
C PHE A 227 -17.19 5.99 10.94
N ASP A 228 -18.28 5.99 11.72
CA ASP A 228 -19.40 5.06 11.50
C ASP A 228 -20.09 5.31 10.14
N GLU A 229 -20.19 6.57 9.70
CA GLU A 229 -20.64 6.94 8.35
C GLU A 229 -19.72 6.36 7.27
N PHE A 230 -18.39 6.49 7.46
CA PHE A 230 -17.41 5.90 6.56
C PHE A 230 -17.60 4.38 6.42
N LEU A 231 -17.74 3.67 7.54
CA LEU A 231 -17.96 2.22 7.54
C LEU A 231 -19.23 1.86 6.73
N ARG A 232 -20.35 2.53 7.03
CA ARG A 232 -21.63 2.28 6.34
C ARG A 232 -21.54 2.56 4.85
N ARG A 233 -20.90 3.66 4.45
CA ARG A 233 -20.70 4.01 3.04
C ARG A 233 -19.90 2.94 2.31
N GLU A 234 -18.86 2.39 2.93
CA GLU A 234 -18.03 1.34 2.35
C GLU A 234 -18.65 -0.07 2.46
N GLY A 235 -19.90 -0.18 2.90
CA GLY A 235 -20.61 -1.45 3.06
C GLY A 235 -20.09 -2.31 4.22
N LEU A 236 -19.45 -1.69 5.20
CA LEU A 236 -18.92 -2.36 6.39
C LEU A 236 -19.89 -2.16 7.56
N ASP A 237 -20.57 -3.24 7.94
CA ASP A 237 -21.47 -3.26 9.09
C ASP A 237 -20.83 -4.02 10.24
N TYR A 238 -20.16 -3.29 11.13
CA TYR A 238 -19.54 -3.85 12.33
C TYR A 238 -20.31 -3.44 13.57
N ASP A 239 -20.94 -4.43 14.19
CA ASP A 239 -21.48 -4.29 15.53
C ASP A 239 -20.40 -3.94 16.54
N PHE A 240 -20.82 -3.48 17.71
CA PHE A 240 -19.92 -3.20 18.80
C PHE A 240 -20.54 -3.45 20.16
N VAL A 241 -19.67 -3.68 21.14
CA VAL A 241 -20.03 -3.75 22.55
C VAL A 241 -19.40 -2.60 23.30
N THR A 242 -20.15 -2.01 24.22
CA THR A 242 -19.64 -0.98 25.12
C THR A 242 -19.23 -1.57 26.45
N ARG A 243 -18.35 -0.85 27.17
CA ARG A 243 -17.92 -1.26 28.50
C ARG A 243 -19.13 -1.44 29.43
N PRO A 244 -19.35 -2.64 30.01
CA PRO A 244 -20.46 -2.86 30.91
C PRO A 244 -20.34 -2.00 32.17
N GLN A 245 -21.47 -1.53 32.70
CA GLN A 245 -21.48 -0.69 33.92
C GLN A 245 -21.41 -1.50 35.22
N ARG A 246 -21.91 -2.76 35.21
CA ARG A 246 -21.98 -3.62 36.39
C ARG A 246 -20.71 -4.49 36.50
N PRO A 247 -19.88 -4.33 37.55
CA PRO A 247 -18.63 -5.08 37.70
C PRO A 247 -18.83 -6.60 37.76
N ASP A 248 -19.88 -7.07 38.44
CA ASP A 248 -20.12 -8.50 38.68
C ASP A 248 -20.92 -9.19 37.56
N SER A 249 -21.04 -8.55 36.40
CA SER A 249 -21.82 -9.11 35.28
C SER A 249 -20.98 -10.07 34.42
N PRO A 250 -21.60 -11.11 33.82
CA PRO A 250 -20.90 -11.96 32.85
C PRO A 250 -20.39 -11.16 31.64
N ALA A 251 -21.05 -10.06 31.31
CA ALA A 251 -20.59 -9.13 30.28
C ALA A 251 -19.28 -8.43 30.67
N MET A 252 -19.11 -8.02 31.93
CA MET A 252 -17.85 -7.43 32.41
C MET A 252 -16.73 -8.46 32.42
N ALA A 253 -17.00 -9.71 32.80
CA ALA A 253 -16.01 -10.78 32.74
C ALA A 253 -15.51 -11.02 31.29
N LEU A 254 -16.42 -11.00 30.31
CA LEU A 254 -16.07 -11.07 28.89
C LEU A 254 -15.24 -9.85 28.47
N TRP A 255 -15.66 -8.65 28.86
CA TRP A 255 -14.94 -7.40 28.59
C TRP A 255 -13.51 -7.45 29.12
N GLN A 256 -13.33 -7.82 30.39
CA GLN A 256 -12.02 -7.96 31.03
C GLN A 256 -11.15 -8.94 30.25
N ARG A 257 -11.67 -10.11 29.90
CA ARG A 257 -10.96 -11.09 29.08
C ARG A 257 -10.60 -10.56 27.69
N ALA A 258 -11.45 -9.71 27.12
CA ALA A 258 -11.19 -9.06 25.84
C ALA A 258 -10.14 -7.95 25.90
N THR A 259 -9.79 -7.45 27.09
CA THR A 259 -8.85 -6.34 27.28
C THR A 259 -7.61 -6.70 28.10
N GLU A 260 -7.60 -7.81 28.84
CA GLU A 260 -6.57 -8.18 29.84
C GLU A 260 -5.15 -8.29 29.26
N PHE A 261 -5.03 -8.72 28.00
CA PHE A 261 -3.73 -8.93 27.35
C PHE A 261 -3.05 -7.61 26.92
N ARG A 262 -3.71 -6.46 27.05
CA ARG A 262 -3.15 -5.14 26.68
C ARG A 262 -2.28 -4.51 27.76
N GLY A 263 -2.11 -5.16 28.92
CA GLY A 263 -1.15 -4.80 29.97
C GLY A 263 -1.69 -3.88 31.08
N ALA A 264 -1.01 -3.87 32.22
CA ALA A 264 -1.40 -3.20 33.47
C ALA A 264 -1.29 -1.66 33.46
N ASP A 265 -0.81 -1.05 32.37
CA ASP A 265 -0.82 0.41 32.18
C ASP A 265 -2.24 0.99 32.02
N ALA A 266 -3.24 0.11 31.90
CA ALA A 266 -4.67 0.43 31.88
C ALA A 266 -5.24 0.99 33.22
N SER A 267 -4.41 1.15 34.27
CA SER A 267 -4.80 1.94 35.45
C SER A 267 -4.79 3.45 35.18
N ALA A 268 -4.12 3.90 34.10
CA ALA A 268 -4.30 5.24 33.57
C ALA A 268 -5.60 5.27 32.76
N ALA A 269 -6.71 5.55 33.44
CA ALA A 269 -8.03 5.90 32.92
C ALA A 269 -8.31 5.42 31.48
N TYR A 270 -9.07 4.32 31.33
CA TYR A 270 -9.65 3.90 30.05
C TYR A 270 -10.02 5.14 29.22
N SER A 271 -9.25 5.39 28.16
CA SER A 271 -9.54 6.43 27.19
C SER A 271 -10.97 6.20 26.70
N TYR A 272 -11.73 7.27 26.40
CA TYR A 272 -13.07 7.12 25.80
C TYR A 272 -13.06 6.22 24.54
N GLN A 273 -11.91 6.13 23.85
CA GLN A 273 -11.69 5.27 22.68
C GLN A 273 -11.68 3.76 23.01
N GLU A 274 -11.44 3.39 24.26
CA GLU A 274 -11.47 2.00 24.72
C GLU A 274 -12.82 1.63 25.33
N LEU A 275 -13.81 2.52 25.33
CA LEU A 275 -15.16 2.21 25.83
C LEU A 275 -16.01 1.39 24.85
N ARG A 276 -15.50 1.12 23.65
CA ARG A 276 -16.14 0.34 22.59
C ARG A 276 -15.17 -0.68 22.01
N LEU A 277 -15.63 -1.92 21.88
CA LEU A 277 -14.96 -2.98 21.11
C LEU A 277 -15.84 -3.33 19.92
N PHE A 278 -15.29 -3.19 18.71
CA PHE A 278 -15.92 -3.61 17.47
C PHE A 278 -15.89 -5.13 17.34
N LEU A 279 -16.98 -5.69 16.83
CA LEU A 279 -17.15 -7.10 16.56
C LEU A 279 -16.82 -7.34 15.09
N VAL A 280 -15.58 -7.72 14.84
CA VAL A 280 -15.05 -7.90 13.48
C VAL A 280 -14.90 -9.39 13.20
N PRO A 281 -15.25 -9.91 12.02
CA PRO A 281 -14.92 -11.28 11.64
C PRO A 281 -13.43 -11.56 11.83
N PHE A 282 -13.09 -12.62 12.56
CA PHE A 282 -11.68 -12.92 12.87
C PHE A 282 -10.83 -13.14 11.61
N TYR A 283 -11.48 -13.58 10.53
CA TYR A 283 -10.93 -13.76 9.19
C TYR A 283 -12.01 -13.43 8.14
N PRO A 284 -11.67 -12.77 7.02
CA PRO A 284 -10.35 -12.23 6.70
C PRO A 284 -10.03 -10.90 7.41
N ASP A 285 -11.05 -10.21 7.92
CA ASP A 285 -10.97 -8.79 8.30
C ASP A 285 -9.97 -8.50 9.43
N ALA A 286 -10.01 -9.25 10.53
CA ALA A 286 -9.09 -9.07 11.66
C ALA A 286 -7.82 -9.96 11.59
N ALA A 287 -7.54 -10.60 10.44
CA ALA A 287 -6.49 -11.62 10.35
C ALA A 287 -5.10 -11.14 10.80
N SER A 288 -4.75 -9.88 10.50
CA SER A 288 -3.46 -9.28 10.86
C SER A 288 -3.31 -9.09 12.38
N LEU A 289 -4.39 -8.73 13.07
CA LEU A 289 -4.45 -8.56 14.52
C LEU A 289 -4.44 -9.93 15.22
N VAL A 290 -5.19 -10.89 14.67
CA VAL A 290 -5.23 -12.27 15.16
C VAL A 290 -3.85 -12.92 15.09
N ALA A 291 -3.16 -12.81 13.95
CA ALA A 291 -1.83 -13.38 13.75
C ALA A 291 -0.80 -12.86 14.76
N ARG A 292 -0.97 -11.61 15.22
CA ARG A 292 -0.10 -10.95 16.20
C ARG A 292 -0.60 -11.09 17.65
N ARG A 293 -1.66 -11.87 17.88
CA ARG A 293 -2.30 -12.08 19.20
C ARG A 293 -2.68 -10.74 19.87
N ARG A 294 -3.17 -9.79 19.06
CA ARG A 294 -3.50 -8.43 19.48
C ARG A 294 -4.99 -8.20 19.78
N VAL A 295 -5.82 -9.21 19.60
CA VAL A 295 -7.28 -9.14 19.81
C VAL A 295 -7.76 -10.42 20.46
N TYR A 296 -8.81 -10.32 21.27
CA TYR A 296 -9.52 -11.47 21.81
C TYR A 296 -10.47 -12.03 20.75
N ILE A 297 -10.59 -13.36 20.67
CA ILE A 297 -11.46 -14.04 19.72
C ILE A 297 -12.44 -14.92 20.48
N HIS A 298 -13.72 -14.79 20.15
CA HIS A 298 -14.77 -15.67 20.63
C HIS A 298 -15.77 -15.94 19.51
N ARG A 299 -16.08 -17.21 19.26
CA ARG A 299 -17.07 -17.65 18.24
C ARG A 299 -16.84 -17.00 16.86
N PHE A 300 -15.61 -17.07 16.35
CA PHE A 300 -15.21 -16.50 15.05
C PHE A 300 -15.30 -14.97 14.96
N ILE A 301 -15.51 -14.27 16.07
CA ILE A 301 -15.51 -12.80 16.14
C ILE A 301 -14.30 -12.33 16.94
N ALA A 302 -13.56 -11.38 16.37
CA ALA A 302 -12.50 -10.64 17.03
C ALA A 302 -13.08 -9.38 17.67
N TYR A 303 -12.69 -9.13 18.92
CA TYR A 303 -13.06 -7.95 19.69
C TYR A 303 -11.96 -6.90 19.50
N VAL A 304 -12.22 -5.92 18.64
CA VAL A 304 -11.22 -4.95 18.16
C VAL A 304 -11.46 -3.58 18.83
N PRO A 305 -10.50 -3.04 19.59
CA PRO A 305 -10.61 -1.67 20.09
C PRO A 305 -10.68 -0.65 18.96
N PHE A 306 -11.32 0.50 19.18
CA PHE A 306 -11.34 1.58 18.18
C PHE A 306 -9.93 1.97 17.71
N THR A 307 -8.94 2.00 18.62
CA THR A 307 -7.54 2.32 18.32
C THR A 307 -6.87 1.39 17.31
N ASP A 308 -7.43 0.20 17.11
CA ASP A 308 -6.87 -0.87 16.27
C ASP A 308 -7.69 -1.09 14.99
N MET A 309 -8.77 -0.32 14.78
CA MET A 309 -9.61 -0.38 13.58
C MET A 309 -8.85 0.06 12.33
N ASP A 310 -7.82 0.89 12.48
CA ASP A 310 -6.90 1.28 11.40
C ASP A 310 -6.28 0.06 10.71
N GLN A 311 -5.90 -0.98 11.47
CA GLN A 311 -5.29 -2.20 10.93
C GLN A 311 -6.29 -3.08 10.17
N VAL A 312 -7.54 -3.13 10.62
CA VAL A 312 -8.63 -3.84 9.93
C VAL A 312 -8.90 -3.19 8.58
N LEU A 313 -9.10 -1.87 8.57
CA LEU A 313 -9.42 -1.10 7.38
C LEU A 313 -8.24 -1.04 6.40
N LEU A 314 -7.00 -0.95 6.90
CA LEU A 314 -5.79 -1.08 6.07
C LEU A 314 -5.70 -2.45 5.38
N GLY A 315 -6.06 -3.52 6.09
CA GLY A 315 -6.10 -4.87 5.54
C GLY A 315 -7.09 -4.97 4.38
N LYS A 316 -8.31 -4.44 4.56
CA LYS A 316 -9.31 -4.37 3.49
C LYS A 316 -8.84 -3.53 2.31
N PHE A 317 -8.34 -2.32 2.55
CA PHE A 317 -7.83 -1.43 1.51
C PHE A 317 -6.78 -2.11 0.63
N LYS A 318 -5.80 -2.79 1.25
CA LYS A 318 -4.77 -3.54 0.52
C LYS A 318 -5.34 -4.74 -0.24
N SER A 319 -6.35 -5.41 0.30
CA SER A 319 -6.99 -6.55 -0.36
C SER A 319 -7.72 -6.09 -1.63
N VAL A 320 -8.48 -4.99 -1.54
CA VAL A 320 -9.15 -4.37 -2.72
C VAL A 320 -8.14 -4.02 -3.81
N LEU A 321 -7.02 -3.37 -3.45
CA LEU A 321 -5.96 -3.06 -4.42
C LEU A 321 -5.31 -4.32 -5.01
N SER A 322 -5.03 -5.32 -4.18
CA SER A 322 -4.43 -6.59 -4.63
C SER A 322 -5.34 -7.34 -5.61
N GLU A 323 -6.64 -7.40 -5.32
CA GLU A 323 -7.64 -8.01 -6.20
C GLU A 323 -7.79 -7.22 -7.50
N CYS A 324 -7.79 -5.88 -7.43
CA CYS A 324 -7.82 -5.03 -8.60
C CYS A 324 -6.60 -5.25 -9.51
N PHE A 325 -5.38 -5.30 -8.96
CA PHE A 325 -4.19 -5.59 -9.77
C PHE A 325 -4.17 -7.03 -10.30
N SER A 326 -4.65 -8.01 -9.54
CA SER A 326 -4.82 -9.38 -10.07
C SER A 326 -5.78 -9.42 -11.26
N LEU A 327 -6.86 -8.63 -11.21
CA LEU A 327 -7.80 -8.49 -12.31
C LEU A 327 -7.15 -7.82 -13.53
N LEU A 328 -6.44 -6.71 -13.33
CA LEU A 328 -5.73 -5.99 -14.40
C LEU A 328 -4.64 -6.86 -15.04
N ASP A 329 -3.88 -7.61 -14.24
CA ASP A 329 -2.89 -8.59 -14.69
C ASP A 329 -3.53 -9.67 -15.58
N SER A 330 -4.72 -10.16 -15.21
CA SER A 330 -5.44 -11.15 -16.03
C SER A 330 -5.95 -10.60 -17.37
N ARG A 331 -6.03 -9.28 -17.52
CA ARG A 331 -6.60 -8.57 -18.69
C ARG A 331 -5.56 -7.78 -19.49
N GLN A 332 -4.28 -8.07 -19.30
CA GLN A 332 -3.19 -7.29 -19.92
C GLN A 332 -3.31 -7.19 -21.45
N SER A 333 -3.70 -8.25 -22.16
CA SER A 333 -3.88 -8.20 -23.62
C SER A 333 -4.92 -7.15 -24.04
N THR A 334 -6.05 -7.11 -23.35
CA THR A 334 -7.13 -6.13 -23.60
C THR A 334 -6.69 -4.72 -23.27
N LEU A 335 -5.96 -4.54 -22.15
CA LEU A 335 -5.41 -3.24 -21.78
C LEU A 335 -4.42 -2.74 -22.83
N GLN A 336 -3.52 -3.60 -23.32
CA GLN A 336 -2.53 -3.21 -24.33
C GLN A 336 -3.19 -2.77 -25.63
N THR A 337 -4.21 -3.50 -26.11
CA THR A 337 -4.89 -3.16 -27.38
C THR A 337 -5.79 -1.92 -27.24
N ASN A 338 -6.61 -1.85 -26.19
CA ASN A 338 -7.72 -0.89 -26.13
C ASN A 338 -7.45 0.34 -25.28
N VAL A 339 -6.48 0.28 -24.35
CA VAL A 339 -6.21 1.37 -23.40
C VAL A 339 -4.84 1.97 -23.68
N PHE A 340 -3.78 1.16 -23.66
CA PHE A 340 -2.42 1.62 -23.92
C PHE A 340 -2.16 1.88 -25.41
N GLY A 341 -2.90 1.24 -26.30
CA GLY A 341 -2.89 1.52 -27.74
C GLY A 341 -3.71 2.75 -28.15
N ASP A 342 -4.49 3.34 -27.24
CA ASP A 342 -5.27 4.54 -27.54
C ASP A 342 -4.35 5.78 -27.61
N ALA A 343 -4.31 6.43 -28.77
CA ALA A 343 -3.43 7.57 -29.03
C ALA A 343 -3.64 8.78 -28.09
N ARG A 344 -4.78 8.87 -27.40
CA ARG A 344 -5.10 9.99 -26.51
C ARG A 344 -4.51 9.81 -25.10
N ILE A 345 -4.45 8.57 -24.63
CA ILE A 345 -4.12 8.26 -23.22
C ILE A 345 -2.94 7.30 -23.06
N GLY A 346 -2.57 6.56 -24.10
CA GLY A 346 -1.54 5.53 -24.04
C GLY A 346 -0.18 6.08 -23.64
N GLU A 347 0.29 7.13 -24.34
CA GLU A 347 1.57 7.78 -24.04
C GLU A 347 1.62 8.32 -22.61
N LEU A 348 0.54 8.99 -22.17
CA LEU A 348 0.39 9.49 -20.81
C LEU A 348 0.52 8.37 -19.77
N LEU A 349 -0.26 7.30 -19.91
CA LEU A 349 -0.28 6.20 -18.95
C LEU A 349 1.08 5.46 -18.88
N MET A 350 1.80 5.39 -19.99
CA MET A 350 3.15 4.81 -20.02
C MET A 350 4.21 5.73 -19.40
N ALA A 351 4.07 7.04 -19.55
CA ALA A 351 5.03 8.03 -19.02
C ALA A 351 4.91 8.21 -17.51
N ILE A 352 3.69 8.18 -16.95
CA ILE A 352 3.39 8.44 -15.52
C ILE A 352 4.34 7.67 -14.57
N PRO A 353 4.52 6.34 -14.68
CA PRO A 353 5.36 5.62 -13.73
C PRO A 353 6.86 5.85 -13.94
N THR A 354 7.29 6.42 -15.08
CA THR A 354 8.70 6.70 -15.38
C THR A 354 9.18 8.07 -14.90
N VAL A 355 8.30 9.08 -14.91
CA VAL A 355 8.68 10.47 -14.60
C VAL A 355 8.91 10.67 -13.10
N TYR A 356 8.23 9.88 -12.27
CA TYR A 356 7.98 10.24 -10.89
C TYR A 356 8.50 9.22 -9.87
N ILE A 357 8.61 7.94 -10.24
CA ILE A 357 9.42 6.99 -9.48
C ILE A 357 10.87 7.39 -9.75
N GLY A 358 11.42 8.27 -8.91
CA GLY A 358 12.69 8.98 -9.14
C GLY A 358 13.80 8.10 -9.68
N LYS A 359 14.71 8.72 -10.48
CA LYS A 359 15.85 8.12 -11.19
C LYS A 359 15.86 6.59 -11.14
N ASP A 360 15.41 5.95 -12.20
CA ASP A 360 15.77 4.57 -12.48
C ASP A 360 17.31 4.49 -12.42
N PHE A 361 17.88 4.13 -11.25
CA PHE A 361 19.33 3.87 -11.09
C PHE A 361 19.80 2.73 -12.01
N ARG A 362 18.85 2.08 -12.69
CA ARG A 362 19.04 1.14 -13.79
C ARG A 362 19.52 1.78 -15.10
N LYS A 363 19.22 3.07 -15.35
CA LYS A 363 19.41 3.71 -16.66
C LYS A 363 20.50 4.78 -16.67
N ASP A 364 20.73 5.48 -15.57
CA ASP A 364 21.81 6.47 -15.48
C ASP A 364 23.11 5.77 -15.07
N ALA A 365 23.77 5.13 -16.03
CA ALA A 365 25.14 4.68 -15.84
C ALA A 365 26.01 5.91 -15.55
N VAL A 366 26.53 5.99 -14.34
CA VAL A 366 27.47 7.03 -13.92
C VAL A 366 28.66 7.09 -14.89
N GLU A 367 28.75 8.17 -15.68
CA GLU A 367 29.71 8.27 -16.79
C GLU A 367 31.13 8.61 -16.34
N THR A 368 31.31 9.24 -15.18
CA THR A 368 32.61 9.63 -14.62
C THR A 368 33.27 8.47 -13.87
N ALA A 369 34.60 8.37 -13.95
CA ALA A 369 35.34 7.30 -13.27
C ALA A 369 35.38 7.46 -11.74
N GLU A 370 35.20 8.69 -11.25
CA GLU A 370 35.25 9.02 -9.82
C GLU A 370 34.00 8.55 -9.07
N ASP A 371 32.86 8.49 -9.75
CA ASP A 371 31.57 8.18 -9.14
C ASP A 371 31.14 6.70 -9.33
N ARG A 372 31.94 5.88 -10.05
CA ARG A 372 31.65 4.46 -10.31
C ARG A 372 32.46 3.52 -9.41
N LEU A 373 31.94 2.31 -9.21
CA LEU A 373 32.70 1.22 -8.61
C LEU A 373 33.69 0.64 -9.63
N THR A 374 34.97 0.59 -9.26
CA THR A 374 36.06 0.05 -10.07
C THR A 374 36.80 -1.06 -9.34
N PRO A 375 37.55 -1.92 -10.05
CA PRO A 375 38.41 -2.93 -9.43
C PRO A 375 39.42 -2.35 -8.42
N GLN A 376 39.81 -1.08 -8.61
CA GLN A 376 40.77 -0.37 -7.77
C GLN A 376 40.13 0.11 -6.46
N ASN A 377 38.94 0.73 -6.51
CA ASN A 377 38.32 1.33 -5.32
C ASN A 377 37.46 0.35 -4.50
N VAL A 378 37.04 -0.79 -5.08
CA VAL A 378 36.10 -1.71 -4.43
C VAL A 378 36.58 -2.21 -3.07
N LYS A 379 37.89 -2.45 -2.92
CA LYS A 379 38.49 -2.94 -1.67
C LYS A 379 38.52 -1.90 -0.56
N ASP A 380 38.42 -0.62 -0.91
CA ASP A 380 38.43 0.49 0.04
C ASP A 380 37.02 0.83 0.50
N VAL A 381 36.05 0.80 -0.42
CA VAL A 381 34.68 1.28 -0.14
C VAL A 381 33.73 0.21 0.39
N TRP A 382 34.00 -1.09 0.21
CA TRP A 382 33.01 -2.12 0.50
C TRP A 382 32.60 -2.19 1.98
N ARG A 383 33.48 -1.82 2.91
CA ARG A 383 33.16 -1.85 4.36
C ARG A 383 32.28 -0.68 4.78
N SER A 384 32.49 0.50 4.21
CA SER A 384 31.75 1.72 4.55
C SER A 384 30.46 1.86 3.75
N SER A 385 30.48 1.47 2.47
CA SER A 385 29.45 1.87 1.51
C SER A 385 28.51 0.74 1.09
N PHE A 386 28.96 -0.52 1.07
CA PHE A 386 28.07 -1.60 0.63
C PHE A 386 26.95 -1.83 1.65
N PRO A 387 25.71 -2.05 1.20
CA PRO A 387 24.63 -2.45 2.10
C PRO A 387 24.96 -3.82 2.75
N PRO A 388 24.35 -4.16 3.90
CA PRO A 388 24.69 -5.38 4.64
C PRO A 388 24.65 -6.68 3.81
N CYS A 389 23.70 -6.80 2.88
CA CYS A 389 23.59 -7.95 1.98
C CYS A 389 24.81 -8.12 1.08
N MET A 390 25.28 -7.04 0.44
CA MET A 390 26.44 -7.06 -0.45
C MET A 390 27.74 -7.11 0.33
N ARG A 391 27.83 -6.42 1.49
CA ARG A 391 28.99 -6.45 2.37
C ARG A 391 29.28 -7.86 2.89
N ARG A 392 28.22 -8.60 3.27
CA ARG A 392 28.33 -10.01 3.69
C ARG A 392 28.81 -10.89 2.54
N LEU A 393 28.22 -10.75 1.35
CA LEU A 393 28.60 -11.54 0.16
C LEU A 393 30.04 -11.27 -0.25
N PHE A 394 30.42 -10.01 -0.41
CA PHE A 394 31.76 -9.62 -0.81
C PHE A 394 32.81 -10.00 0.23
N GLY A 395 32.50 -9.82 1.52
CA GLY A 395 33.37 -10.25 2.60
C GLY A 395 33.60 -11.77 2.64
N ALA A 396 32.59 -12.58 2.30
CA ALA A 396 32.76 -14.02 2.14
C ALA A 396 33.58 -14.36 0.89
N TYR A 397 33.29 -13.71 -0.24
CA TYR A 397 34.03 -13.93 -1.48
C TYR A 397 35.53 -13.62 -1.36
N MET A 398 35.87 -12.52 -0.67
CA MET A 398 37.25 -12.13 -0.39
C MET A 398 38.01 -13.12 0.50
N ARG A 399 37.31 -13.92 1.33
CA ARG A 399 37.94 -14.94 2.18
C ARG A 399 38.02 -16.30 1.48
N ASP A 400 36.94 -16.69 0.85
CA ASP A 400 36.75 -18.05 0.35
C ASP A 400 37.23 -18.19 -1.10
N HIS A 401 37.46 -17.08 -1.80
CA HIS A 401 37.83 -17.02 -3.22
C HIS A 401 36.88 -17.80 -4.15
N HIS A 402 35.64 -18.01 -3.69
CA HIS A 402 34.60 -18.78 -4.34
C HIS A 402 33.21 -18.30 -3.89
N MET A 403 32.20 -18.45 -4.74
CA MET A 403 30.81 -18.13 -4.44
C MET A 403 29.83 -19.13 -5.09
N ARG A 404 28.71 -19.41 -4.43
CA ARG A 404 27.59 -20.17 -5.02
C ARG A 404 26.90 -19.36 -6.12
N HIS A 405 26.22 -20.04 -7.05
CA HIS A 405 25.57 -19.42 -8.22
C HIS A 405 24.70 -18.19 -7.88
N SER A 406 23.84 -18.31 -6.87
CA SER A 406 22.97 -17.24 -6.40
C SER A 406 23.74 -15.99 -5.94
N GLY A 407 24.79 -16.19 -5.14
CA GLY A 407 25.65 -15.13 -4.63
C GLY A 407 26.44 -14.46 -5.75
N ARG A 408 26.90 -15.23 -6.75
CA ARG A 408 27.54 -14.69 -7.96
C ARG A 408 26.60 -13.74 -8.69
N LEU A 409 25.39 -14.20 -9.02
CA LEU A 409 24.42 -13.39 -9.75
C LEU A 409 24.07 -12.09 -8.99
N GLN A 410 23.79 -12.20 -7.68
CA GLN A 410 23.47 -11.06 -6.84
C GLN A 410 24.60 -10.03 -6.80
N LEU A 411 25.84 -10.47 -6.58
CA LEU A 411 26.99 -9.58 -6.42
C LEU A 411 27.46 -8.99 -7.77
N TRP A 412 27.47 -9.78 -8.84
CA TRP A 412 27.93 -9.32 -10.15
C TRP A 412 26.96 -8.31 -10.78
N LEU A 413 25.65 -8.54 -10.63
CA LEU A 413 24.64 -7.56 -11.03
C LEU A 413 24.72 -6.28 -10.19
N PHE A 414 25.08 -6.38 -8.91
CA PHE A 414 25.34 -5.21 -8.07
C PHE A 414 26.56 -4.40 -8.55
N PHE A 415 27.68 -5.06 -8.89
CA PHE A 415 28.83 -4.36 -9.47
C PHE A 415 28.50 -3.65 -10.77
N LYS A 416 27.75 -4.31 -11.66
CA LYS A 416 27.23 -3.70 -12.88
C LYS A 416 26.38 -2.46 -12.58
N GLY A 417 25.44 -2.56 -11.64
CA GLY A 417 24.59 -1.44 -11.22
C GLY A 417 25.35 -0.29 -10.57
N ALA A 418 26.46 -0.60 -9.89
CA ALA A 418 27.37 0.39 -9.33
C ALA A 418 28.35 1.00 -10.37
N GLY A 419 28.18 0.67 -11.66
CA GLY A 419 28.93 1.24 -12.77
C GLY A 419 30.19 0.48 -13.20
N MET A 420 30.49 -0.68 -12.60
CA MET A 420 31.64 -1.49 -13.03
C MET A 420 31.40 -2.06 -14.43
N LYS A 421 32.32 -1.83 -15.36
CA LYS A 421 32.21 -2.31 -16.74
C LYS A 421 32.42 -3.82 -16.83
N LEU A 422 31.96 -4.42 -17.93
CA LEU A 422 32.09 -5.87 -18.17
C LEU A 422 33.55 -6.34 -18.05
N GLU A 423 34.47 -5.68 -18.77
CA GLU A 423 35.90 -6.06 -18.77
C GLU A 423 36.53 -5.91 -17.39
N GLU A 424 36.17 -4.85 -16.66
CA GLU A 424 36.61 -4.61 -15.29
C GLU A 424 36.11 -5.71 -14.34
N ASN A 425 34.85 -6.10 -14.48
CA ASN A 425 34.22 -7.15 -13.67
C ASN A 425 34.81 -8.53 -14.00
N LEU A 426 35.07 -8.83 -15.28
CA LEU A 426 35.80 -10.04 -15.71
C LEU A 426 37.20 -10.08 -15.10
N GLN A 427 37.98 -9.01 -15.26
CA GLN A 427 39.34 -8.92 -14.76
C GLN A 427 39.38 -9.06 -13.23
N PHE A 428 38.49 -8.37 -12.53
CA PHE A 428 38.41 -8.41 -11.08
C PHE A 428 38.09 -9.81 -10.56
N ASN A 429 37.06 -10.46 -11.10
CA ASN A 429 36.69 -11.80 -10.65
C ASN A 429 37.72 -12.84 -11.06
N ARG A 430 38.33 -12.75 -12.26
CA ARG A 430 39.43 -13.63 -12.67
C ARG A 430 40.59 -13.56 -11.68
N ALA A 431 40.93 -12.36 -11.20
CA ALA A 431 42.02 -12.17 -10.24
C ALA A 431 41.67 -12.63 -8.82
N LEU A 432 40.40 -12.58 -8.44
CA LEU A 432 39.96 -12.91 -7.07
C LEU A 432 39.51 -14.38 -6.92
N TRP A 433 39.08 -15.04 -7.99
CA TRP A 433 38.64 -16.43 -7.98
C TRP A 433 39.82 -17.38 -7.68
N GLN A 434 39.55 -18.47 -6.96
CA GLN A 434 40.58 -19.42 -6.53
C GLN A 434 41.43 -19.97 -7.68
N ASP A 435 40.83 -20.17 -8.86
CA ASP A 435 41.49 -20.62 -10.08
C ASP A 435 41.00 -19.78 -11.27
N ALA A 436 41.92 -18.99 -11.85
CA ALA A 436 41.64 -18.11 -12.98
C ALA A 436 41.22 -18.88 -14.25
N GLN A 437 41.83 -20.03 -14.54
CA GLN A 437 41.48 -20.84 -15.71
C GLN A 437 40.11 -21.51 -15.55
N LYS A 438 39.75 -21.88 -14.31
CA LYS A 438 38.41 -22.38 -14.01
C LYS A 438 37.36 -21.29 -14.14
N PHE A 439 37.64 -20.08 -13.64
CA PHE A 439 36.76 -18.93 -13.82
C PHE A 439 36.47 -18.66 -15.29
N ASP A 440 37.51 -18.64 -16.13
CA ASP A 440 37.36 -18.36 -17.56
C ASP A 440 36.49 -19.37 -18.29
N ARG A 441 36.60 -20.65 -17.92
CA ARG A 441 35.81 -21.73 -18.51
C ARG A 441 34.37 -21.75 -18.02
N GLU A 442 34.13 -21.52 -16.73
CA GLU A 442 32.82 -21.76 -16.12
C GLU A 442 31.97 -20.50 -15.94
N HIS A 443 32.57 -19.31 -15.89
CA HIS A 443 31.91 -18.12 -15.35
C HIS A 443 31.95 -16.89 -16.27
N SER A 444 32.94 -16.77 -17.15
CA SER A 444 33.04 -15.65 -18.09
C SER A 444 31.81 -15.52 -18.99
N TYR A 445 31.24 -16.66 -19.44
CA TYR A 445 29.98 -16.68 -20.20
C TYR A 445 28.81 -16.09 -19.40
N THR A 446 28.64 -16.52 -18.15
CA THR A 446 27.55 -16.01 -17.29
C THR A 446 27.68 -14.51 -17.09
N LEU A 447 28.91 -13.98 -16.91
CA LEU A 447 29.13 -12.56 -16.74
C LEU A 447 28.76 -11.77 -18.02
N ARG A 448 29.15 -12.24 -19.20
CA ARG A 448 28.77 -11.59 -20.47
C ARG A 448 27.27 -11.64 -20.71
N HIS A 449 26.62 -12.75 -20.37
CA HIS A 449 25.17 -12.89 -20.45
C HIS A 449 24.44 -11.85 -19.56
N ILE A 450 24.86 -11.64 -18.30
CA ILE A 450 24.20 -10.65 -17.43
C ILE A 450 24.44 -9.20 -17.87
N TYR A 451 25.49 -8.92 -18.64
CA TYR A 451 25.75 -7.63 -19.29
C TYR A 451 25.08 -7.50 -20.68
N GLY A 452 24.28 -8.48 -21.10
CA GLY A 452 23.55 -8.44 -22.37
C GLY A 452 24.42 -8.67 -23.62
N GLN A 453 25.65 -9.15 -23.48
CA GLN A 453 26.57 -9.39 -24.61
C GLN A 453 26.41 -10.78 -25.23
N GLU A 454 25.68 -11.70 -24.60
CA GLU A 454 25.45 -13.07 -25.05
C GLU A 454 23.97 -13.48 -24.93
N GLY A 455 23.56 -14.55 -25.62
CA GLY A 455 22.18 -15.06 -25.60
C GLY A 455 21.16 -14.13 -26.31
N LYS A 456 19.97 -13.92 -25.72
CA LYS A 456 18.93 -13.01 -26.24
C LYS A 456 19.30 -11.51 -26.12
N ARG A 457 20.52 -11.18 -25.68
CA ARG A 457 20.98 -9.81 -25.40
C ARG A 457 20.06 -9.05 -24.42
N ALA A 458 19.50 -9.77 -23.46
CA ALA A 458 18.68 -9.18 -22.41
C ALA A 458 19.59 -8.51 -21.38
N ASP A 459 19.39 -7.21 -21.15
CA ASP A 459 20.14 -6.45 -20.17
C ASP A 459 19.58 -6.68 -18.75
N TYR A 460 20.21 -7.55 -17.97
CA TYR A 460 19.69 -7.93 -16.65
C TYR A 460 19.95 -6.84 -15.62
N PRO A 461 18.92 -6.33 -14.92
CA PRO A 461 19.11 -5.28 -13.92
C PRO A 461 19.65 -5.85 -12.59
N PRO A 462 20.26 -4.99 -11.75
CA PRO A 462 20.53 -5.30 -10.34
C PRO A 462 19.31 -5.87 -9.62
N LEU A 463 19.54 -6.84 -8.73
CA LEU A 463 18.47 -7.43 -7.92
C LEU A 463 17.98 -6.40 -6.88
N SER A 464 16.67 -6.20 -6.80
CA SER A 464 16.07 -5.38 -5.76
C SER A 464 16.05 -6.10 -4.41
N CYS A 465 15.93 -5.33 -3.32
CA CYS A 465 15.85 -5.88 -1.96
C CYS A 465 14.75 -6.93 -1.83
N SER A 466 13.58 -6.68 -2.42
CA SER A 466 12.45 -7.62 -2.41
C SER A 466 12.81 -8.97 -3.06
N LYS A 467 13.52 -8.96 -4.19
CA LYS A 467 13.98 -10.20 -4.88
C LYS A 467 15.00 -10.96 -4.05
N ILE A 468 15.95 -10.25 -3.43
CA ILE A 468 16.96 -10.86 -2.56
C ILE A 468 16.31 -11.51 -1.33
N ILE A 469 15.32 -10.85 -0.70
CA ILE A 469 14.63 -11.35 0.48
C ILE A 469 13.73 -12.53 0.16
N SER A 470 13.01 -12.48 -0.96
CA SER A 470 11.98 -13.48 -1.30
C SER A 470 12.53 -14.70 -2.05
N GLY A 471 13.81 -14.69 -2.44
CA GLY A 471 14.47 -15.78 -3.19
C GLY A 471 13.98 -15.99 -4.63
N GLY A 472 12.95 -15.26 -5.06
CA GLY A 472 12.33 -15.36 -6.38
C GLY A 472 13.07 -14.51 -7.42
N GLY A 473 13.84 -15.16 -8.30
CA GLY A 473 14.48 -14.49 -9.44
C GLY A 473 15.91 -14.93 -9.74
N MET A 474 16.37 -16.04 -9.18
CA MET A 474 17.59 -16.67 -9.71
C MET A 474 17.25 -17.29 -11.05
N LEU A 475 17.91 -16.80 -12.10
CA LEU A 475 17.92 -17.40 -13.42
C LEU A 475 18.19 -18.90 -13.26
N GLN A 476 17.20 -19.73 -13.57
CA GLN A 476 17.38 -21.16 -13.78
C GLN A 476 17.98 -21.39 -15.17
#